data_AF-A0A3A6Q0P3-F1
#
_entry.id   AF-A0A3A6Q0P3-F1
#
_cell.length_a   1.000
_cell.length_b   1.000
_cell.length_c   1.000
_cell.angle_alpha   90.00
_cell.angle_beta   90.00
_cell.angle_gamma   90.00
#
_symmetry.space_group_name_H-M   'P 1'
#
loop_
_entity.id
_entity.type
_entity.pdbx_description
1 polymer ?
#
loop_
_entity_poly.entity_id
_entity_poly.type
_entity_poly.pdbx_seq_one_letter_code
_entity_poly.pdbx_strand_id
1 'polypeptide(L)'
;MASIEKTRAIIEENETYDGKITPTVKSEISRPVKIKPGATVEGSIYGETINIDRGKVEGSVMGAESVELESGNVDGDIGTDGRITSSASAVYGTITGQRVRLTNTIVYGNVVGSNVVLENCVVIGLITAETRLSATNTLCYSFKTYGEATLTGVSTVLPQAIVEGKVEFDTPVTVTGLGQLDIDEADFPTMDEDDLIELHESTYLTLSPRILNLEVVTDRLEELELTLQKVVTATSGVDTPAAGEILNTLGVSDDHVPDII
;
A
#
# COMPACT_ATOMS: atom_id res chain seq x y z
N MET A 1 -27.46 -23.42 -19.26
CA MET A 1 -28.60 -22.48 -19.29
C MET A 1 -28.70 -21.92 -17.90
N ALA A 2 -28.39 -20.63 -17.76
CA ALA A 2 -28.29 -19.92 -16.52
C ALA A 2 -29.62 -20.04 -15.76
N SER A 3 -29.53 -20.52 -14.53
CA SER A 3 -30.67 -20.65 -13.62
C SER A 3 -30.65 -19.44 -12.68
N ILE A 4 -31.31 -18.37 -13.10
CA ILE A 4 -31.48 -17.16 -12.28
C ILE A 4 -32.87 -17.20 -11.66
N GLU A 5 -32.93 -17.76 -10.46
CA GLU A 5 -34.14 -17.81 -9.64
C GLU A 5 -34.12 -16.68 -8.61
N LYS A 6 -35.26 -16.45 -7.94
CA LYS A 6 -35.32 -15.48 -6.83
C LYS A 6 -34.43 -15.89 -5.65
N THR A 7 -34.27 -17.19 -5.45
CA THR A 7 -33.59 -17.80 -4.31
C THR A 7 -32.15 -18.24 -4.59
N ARG A 8 -31.71 -18.25 -5.85
CA ARG A 8 -30.33 -18.56 -6.25
C ARG A 8 -30.06 -18.11 -7.69
N ALA A 9 -28.84 -17.74 -8.00
CA ALA A 9 -28.39 -17.55 -9.38
C ALA A 9 -27.22 -18.47 -9.66
N ILE A 10 -27.32 -19.30 -10.69
CA ILE A 10 -26.27 -20.23 -11.11
C ILE A 10 -26.03 -20.00 -12.60
N ILE A 11 -24.79 -19.65 -12.95
CA ILE A 11 -24.32 -19.63 -14.34
C ILE A 11 -23.57 -20.92 -14.58
N GLU A 12 -24.01 -21.70 -15.57
CA GLU A 12 -23.47 -23.03 -15.83
C GLU A 12 -22.11 -22.98 -16.52
N GLU A 13 -21.40 -24.12 -16.56
CA GLU A 13 -20.05 -24.20 -17.12
C GLU A 13 -20.00 -23.73 -18.58
N ASN A 14 -18.98 -22.95 -18.91
CA ASN A 14 -18.73 -22.39 -20.24
C ASN A 14 -19.91 -21.58 -20.83
N GLU A 15 -20.79 -21.07 -19.97
CA GLU A 15 -21.92 -20.23 -20.37
C GLU A 15 -21.55 -18.75 -20.30
N THR A 16 -21.91 -18.00 -21.34
CA THR A 16 -21.90 -16.53 -21.30
C THR A 16 -23.29 -16.02 -20.94
N TYR A 17 -23.39 -15.31 -19.84
CA TYR A 17 -24.60 -14.60 -19.43
C TYR A 17 -24.45 -13.11 -19.76
N ASP A 18 -25.20 -12.67 -20.76
CA ASP A 18 -25.32 -11.27 -21.16
C ASP A 18 -26.31 -10.56 -20.21
N GLY A 19 -25.75 -9.84 -19.23
CA GLY A 19 -26.52 -9.03 -18.31
C GLY A 19 -25.97 -9.00 -16.88
N LYS A 20 -26.61 -8.16 -16.06
CA LYS A 20 -26.28 -7.98 -14.64
C LYS A 20 -27.12 -8.89 -13.75
N ILE A 21 -26.50 -9.40 -12.69
CA ILE A 21 -27.16 -10.22 -11.66
C ILE A 21 -27.37 -9.32 -10.44
N THR A 22 -28.35 -8.40 -10.50
CA THR A 22 -28.65 -7.47 -9.40
C THR A 22 -30.07 -7.65 -8.88
N PRO A 23 -30.33 -7.51 -7.56
CA PRO A 23 -31.68 -7.57 -7.01
C PRO A 23 -32.59 -6.51 -7.63
N THR A 24 -33.76 -6.94 -8.07
CA THR A 24 -34.87 -6.08 -8.50
C THR A 24 -36.00 -6.09 -7.48
N VAL A 25 -36.07 -7.14 -6.66
CA VAL A 25 -37.02 -7.28 -5.56
C VAL A 25 -36.31 -7.68 -4.27
N LYS A 26 -36.93 -7.37 -3.13
CA LYS A 26 -36.34 -7.61 -1.80
C LYS A 26 -35.90 -9.06 -1.57
N SER A 27 -36.63 -10.04 -2.11
CA SER A 27 -36.30 -11.46 -1.96
C SER A 27 -35.00 -11.88 -2.66
N GLU A 28 -34.49 -11.08 -3.59
CA GLU A 28 -33.25 -11.37 -4.34
C GLU A 28 -32.00 -10.81 -3.66
N ILE A 29 -32.14 -9.99 -2.62
CA ILE A 29 -31.01 -9.41 -1.88
C ILE A 29 -30.19 -10.52 -1.21
N SER A 30 -30.88 -11.46 -0.56
CA SER A 30 -30.27 -12.60 0.12
C SER A 30 -29.99 -13.77 -0.84
N ARG A 31 -29.74 -13.50 -2.12
CA ARG A 31 -29.58 -14.56 -3.12
C ARG A 31 -28.12 -15.01 -3.19
N PRO A 32 -27.82 -16.30 -3.01
CA PRO A 32 -26.51 -16.84 -3.36
C PRO A 32 -26.32 -16.85 -4.87
N VAL A 33 -25.13 -16.44 -5.32
CA VAL A 33 -24.72 -16.46 -6.73
C VAL A 33 -23.54 -17.43 -6.89
N LYS A 34 -23.62 -18.30 -7.91
CA LYS A 34 -22.55 -19.23 -8.27
C LYS A 34 -22.23 -19.11 -9.75
N ILE A 35 -20.96 -18.87 -10.05
CA ILE A 35 -20.42 -18.85 -11.40
C ILE A 35 -19.50 -20.07 -11.52
N LYS A 36 -19.86 -20.98 -12.43
CA LYS A 36 -19.13 -22.23 -12.66
C LYS A 36 -17.93 -22.04 -13.60
N PRO A 37 -17.05 -23.05 -13.69
CA PRO A 37 -15.88 -23.00 -14.55
C PRO A 37 -16.15 -22.59 -16.00
N GLY A 38 -15.32 -21.68 -16.51
CA GLY A 38 -15.40 -21.17 -17.88
C GLY A 38 -16.58 -20.25 -18.15
N ALA A 39 -17.46 -20.02 -17.18
CA ALA A 39 -18.60 -19.13 -17.35
C ALA A 39 -18.16 -17.66 -17.35
N THR A 40 -18.87 -16.83 -18.12
CA THR A 40 -18.66 -15.39 -18.20
C THR A 40 -19.95 -14.64 -17.89
N VAL A 41 -19.88 -13.62 -17.04
CA VAL A 41 -20.99 -12.71 -16.76
C VAL A 41 -20.62 -11.32 -17.29
N GLU A 42 -21.36 -10.84 -18.29
CA GLU A 42 -21.16 -9.53 -18.91
C GLU A 42 -21.94 -8.46 -18.13
N GLY A 43 -21.57 -8.25 -16.88
CA GLY A 43 -22.17 -7.24 -16.03
C GLY A 43 -21.89 -7.43 -14.53
N SER A 44 -22.36 -6.46 -13.73
CA SER A 44 -22.18 -6.48 -12.28
C SER A 44 -23.03 -7.55 -11.60
N ILE A 45 -22.52 -8.05 -10.48
CA ILE A 45 -23.16 -9.08 -9.66
C ILE A 45 -23.38 -8.54 -8.26
N TYR A 46 -24.57 -8.77 -7.73
CA TYR A 46 -24.88 -8.62 -6.32
C TYR A 46 -25.55 -9.88 -5.79
N GLY A 47 -25.15 -10.30 -4.59
CA GLY A 47 -25.72 -11.43 -3.88
C GLY A 47 -25.33 -11.45 -2.40
N GLU A 48 -25.90 -12.39 -1.64
CA GLU A 48 -25.52 -12.59 -0.24
C GLU A 48 -24.15 -13.23 -0.13
N THR A 49 -24.01 -14.38 -0.79
CA THR A 49 -22.75 -15.11 -0.96
C THR A 49 -22.50 -15.29 -2.45
N ILE A 50 -21.30 -14.95 -2.90
CA ILE A 50 -20.90 -15.04 -4.31
C ILE A 50 -19.73 -15.99 -4.41
N ASN A 51 -19.86 -17.03 -5.24
CA ASN A 51 -18.79 -17.99 -5.51
C ASN A 51 -18.47 -17.99 -7.00
N ILE A 52 -17.21 -17.75 -7.35
CA ILE A 52 -16.72 -17.72 -8.72
C ILE A 52 -15.60 -18.75 -8.82
N ASP A 53 -15.90 -19.90 -9.41
CA ASP A 53 -14.91 -20.95 -9.71
C ASP A 53 -14.53 -20.87 -11.18
N ARG A 54 -13.28 -20.48 -11.47
CA ARG A 54 -12.70 -20.40 -12.82
C ARG A 54 -13.57 -19.64 -13.83
N GLY A 55 -14.33 -18.66 -13.34
CA GLY A 55 -15.23 -17.82 -14.11
C GLY A 55 -14.66 -16.42 -14.38
N LYS A 56 -15.32 -15.69 -15.27
CA LYS A 56 -15.04 -14.28 -15.57
C LYS A 56 -16.26 -13.40 -15.26
N VAL A 57 -16.03 -12.24 -14.67
CA VAL A 57 -17.06 -11.21 -14.49
C VAL A 57 -16.57 -9.89 -15.08
N GLU A 58 -17.34 -9.32 -16.01
CA GLU A 58 -17.08 -8.02 -16.62
C GLU A 58 -17.93 -6.94 -15.93
N GLY A 59 -17.64 -6.74 -14.65
CA GLY A 59 -18.29 -5.74 -13.81
C GLY A 59 -18.01 -5.96 -12.33
N SER A 60 -18.44 -5.01 -11.50
CA SER A 60 -18.27 -5.10 -10.05
C SER A 60 -19.02 -6.27 -9.42
N VAL A 61 -18.41 -6.86 -8.39
CA VAL A 61 -18.95 -7.98 -7.61
C VAL A 61 -19.18 -7.52 -6.18
N MET A 62 -20.44 -7.51 -5.74
CA MET A 62 -20.84 -6.99 -4.43
C MET A 62 -21.55 -8.08 -3.61
N GLY A 63 -20.86 -8.62 -2.61
CA GLY A 63 -21.40 -9.64 -1.70
C GLY A 63 -21.86 -9.02 -0.38
N ALA A 64 -23.03 -9.37 0.14
CA ALA A 64 -23.45 -8.89 1.47
C ALA A 64 -22.64 -9.56 2.60
N GLU A 65 -22.44 -10.88 2.52
CA GLU A 65 -21.74 -11.68 3.53
C GLU A 65 -20.35 -12.13 3.04
N SER A 66 -20.27 -12.66 1.81
CA SER A 66 -19.00 -13.14 1.30
C SER A 66 -18.86 -13.12 -0.22
N VAL A 67 -17.62 -12.97 -0.66
CA VAL A 67 -17.19 -13.20 -2.05
C VAL A 67 -16.01 -14.17 -2.04
N GLU A 68 -16.13 -15.25 -2.79
CA GLU A 68 -15.12 -16.29 -2.94
C GLU A 68 -14.77 -16.42 -4.43
N LEU A 69 -13.50 -16.23 -4.77
CA LEU A 69 -12.97 -16.24 -6.13
C LEU A 69 -11.82 -17.24 -6.23
N GLU A 70 -12.00 -18.33 -6.97
CA GLU A 70 -11.01 -19.37 -7.17
C GLU A 70 -10.64 -19.45 -8.65
N SER A 71 -9.40 -19.11 -8.99
CA SER A 71 -8.88 -19.13 -10.36
C SER A 71 -9.73 -18.35 -11.38
N GLY A 72 -10.53 -17.38 -10.91
CA GLY A 72 -11.37 -16.53 -11.74
C GLY A 72 -10.80 -15.13 -11.98
N ASN A 73 -11.47 -14.37 -12.84
CA ASN A 73 -11.12 -12.99 -13.17
C ASN A 73 -12.32 -12.05 -12.98
N VAL A 74 -12.07 -10.87 -12.41
CA VAL A 74 -13.08 -9.81 -12.25
C VAL A 74 -12.55 -8.52 -12.84
N ASP A 75 -13.30 -7.93 -13.78
CA ASP A 75 -13.06 -6.59 -14.32
C ASP A 75 -14.02 -5.59 -13.66
N GLY A 76 -13.62 -5.09 -12.50
CA GLY A 76 -14.43 -4.26 -11.62
C GLY A 76 -14.09 -4.44 -10.15
N ASP A 77 -14.68 -3.58 -9.32
CA ASP A 77 -14.48 -3.62 -7.87
C ASP A 77 -15.12 -4.85 -7.22
N ILE A 78 -14.49 -5.37 -6.16
CA ILE A 78 -15.05 -6.42 -5.30
C ILE A 78 -15.32 -5.82 -3.93
N GLY A 79 -16.58 -5.86 -3.48
CA GLY A 79 -16.99 -5.27 -2.21
C GLY A 79 -17.81 -6.21 -1.34
N THR A 80 -17.56 -6.21 -0.03
CA THR A 80 -18.42 -6.86 0.97
C THR A 80 -18.25 -6.28 2.37
N ASP A 81 -19.32 -6.28 3.17
CA ASP A 81 -19.22 -5.97 4.60
C ASP A 81 -18.66 -7.14 5.42
N GLY A 82 -18.57 -8.34 4.82
CA GLY A 82 -18.08 -9.56 5.46
C GLY A 82 -16.69 -9.97 5.02
N ARG A 83 -16.58 -11.10 4.32
CA ARG A 83 -15.30 -11.73 3.97
C ARG A 83 -15.07 -11.86 2.46
N ILE A 84 -13.84 -11.58 2.02
CA ILE A 84 -13.37 -11.84 0.65
C ILE A 84 -12.27 -12.88 0.73
N THR A 85 -12.41 -13.96 -0.03
CA THR A 85 -11.33 -14.92 -0.27
C THR A 85 -11.04 -15.00 -1.75
N SER A 86 -9.78 -14.86 -2.16
CA SER A 86 -9.36 -15.02 -3.54
C SER A 86 -8.14 -15.92 -3.62
N SER A 87 -8.11 -16.82 -4.60
CA SER A 87 -6.96 -17.65 -4.87
C SER A 87 -6.67 -17.80 -6.37
N ALA A 88 -5.41 -17.70 -6.77
CA ALA A 88 -4.94 -17.90 -8.15
C ALA A 88 -5.68 -17.02 -9.20
N SER A 89 -6.00 -15.77 -8.84
CA SER A 89 -6.95 -14.93 -9.58
C SER A 89 -6.37 -13.58 -9.99
N ALA A 90 -7.05 -12.91 -10.94
CA ALA A 90 -6.78 -11.51 -11.27
C ALA A 90 -8.03 -10.64 -11.07
N VAL A 91 -7.84 -9.48 -10.43
CA VAL A 91 -8.89 -8.50 -10.18
C VAL A 91 -8.45 -7.15 -10.74
N TYR A 92 -9.25 -6.58 -11.64
CA TYR A 92 -9.04 -5.26 -12.22
C TYR A 92 -9.98 -4.26 -11.55
N GLY A 93 -9.65 -3.89 -10.32
CA GLY A 93 -10.48 -3.04 -9.48
C GLY A 93 -10.02 -3.03 -8.04
N THR A 94 -10.74 -2.27 -7.21
CA THR A 94 -10.49 -2.20 -5.78
C THR A 94 -11.20 -3.35 -5.06
N ILE A 95 -10.48 -4.00 -4.15
CA ILE A 95 -11.03 -4.99 -3.23
C ILE A 95 -11.28 -4.32 -1.88
N THR A 96 -12.54 -4.28 -1.43
CA THR A 96 -12.93 -3.68 -0.16
C THR A 96 -13.73 -4.68 0.67
N GLY A 97 -13.27 -5.00 1.88
CA GLY A 97 -14.11 -5.71 2.85
C GLY A 97 -13.53 -5.86 4.24
N GLN A 98 -14.36 -6.28 5.20
CA GLN A 98 -13.93 -6.35 6.61
C GLN A 98 -12.79 -7.35 6.83
N ARG A 99 -12.85 -8.52 6.16
CA ARG A 99 -11.80 -9.54 6.17
C ARG A 99 -11.42 -9.90 4.74
N VAL A 100 -10.19 -9.61 4.34
CA VAL A 100 -9.67 -9.90 3.00
C VAL A 100 -8.54 -10.92 3.13
N ARG A 101 -8.66 -12.06 2.44
CA ARG A 101 -7.61 -13.07 2.32
C ARG A 101 -7.36 -13.37 0.84
N LEU A 102 -6.17 -13.05 0.36
CA LEU A 102 -5.77 -13.29 -1.03
C LEU A 102 -4.51 -14.18 -1.06
N THR A 103 -4.50 -15.16 -1.95
CA THR A 103 -3.36 -16.08 -2.13
C THR A 103 -3.07 -16.28 -3.61
N ASN A 104 -1.85 -16.00 -4.08
CA ASN A 104 -1.52 -16.06 -5.52
C ASN A 104 -2.44 -15.17 -6.37
N THR A 105 -2.78 -13.98 -5.88
CA THR A 105 -3.73 -13.07 -6.56
C THR A 105 -3.03 -11.81 -7.04
N ILE A 106 -3.38 -11.37 -8.25
CA ILE A 106 -2.96 -10.09 -8.81
C ILE A 106 -4.13 -9.11 -8.75
N VAL A 107 -3.90 -7.92 -8.18
CA VAL A 107 -4.89 -6.86 -8.05
C VAL A 107 -4.38 -5.62 -8.78
N TYR A 108 -5.08 -5.19 -9.82
CA TYR A 108 -4.86 -3.92 -10.51
C TYR A 108 -5.74 -2.85 -9.87
N GLY A 109 -5.39 -2.46 -8.65
CA GLY A 109 -6.18 -1.57 -7.81
C GLY A 109 -5.75 -1.64 -6.35
N ASN A 110 -6.61 -1.13 -5.46
CA ASN A 110 -6.32 -1.09 -4.04
C ASN A 110 -6.89 -2.30 -3.31
N VAL A 111 -6.31 -2.63 -2.15
CA VAL A 111 -6.87 -3.60 -1.20
C VAL A 111 -7.14 -2.88 0.10
N VAL A 112 -8.40 -2.84 0.51
CA VAL A 112 -8.86 -2.10 1.69
C VAL A 112 -9.64 -3.05 2.61
N GLY A 113 -9.28 -3.11 3.87
CA GLY A 113 -10.05 -3.85 4.85
C GLY A 113 -9.61 -3.66 6.29
N SER A 114 -10.40 -4.18 7.22
CA SER A 114 -9.98 -4.15 8.64
C SER A 114 -8.92 -5.20 8.92
N ASN A 115 -9.07 -6.41 8.38
CA ASN A 115 -8.10 -7.50 8.47
C ASN A 115 -7.69 -7.95 7.07
N VAL A 116 -6.45 -7.71 6.68
CA VAL A 116 -5.92 -8.04 5.35
C VAL A 116 -4.82 -9.08 5.48
N VAL A 117 -4.96 -10.19 4.75
CA VAL A 117 -3.98 -11.27 4.66
C VAL A 117 -3.64 -11.52 3.20
N LEU A 118 -2.36 -11.39 2.84
CA LEU A 118 -1.86 -11.51 1.48
C LEU A 118 -0.70 -12.51 1.43
N GLU A 119 -0.79 -13.50 0.55
CA GLU A 119 0.24 -14.53 0.38
C GLU A 119 0.58 -14.68 -1.10
N ASN A 120 1.83 -14.39 -1.49
CA ASN A 120 2.29 -14.44 -2.89
C ASN A 120 1.43 -13.56 -3.82
N CYS A 121 1.13 -12.34 -3.40
CA CYS A 121 0.24 -11.43 -4.11
C CYS A 121 1.01 -10.31 -4.82
N VAL A 122 0.39 -9.75 -5.86
CA VAL A 122 0.86 -8.52 -6.50
C VAL A 122 -0.29 -7.51 -6.49
N VAL A 123 -0.12 -6.40 -5.78
CA VAL A 123 -1.10 -5.32 -5.65
C VAL A 123 -0.55 -4.09 -6.35
N ILE A 124 -1.02 -3.82 -7.56
CA ILE A 124 -0.66 -2.62 -8.32
C ILE A 124 -1.53 -1.46 -7.80
N GLY A 125 -1.27 -1.07 -6.56
CA GLY A 125 -2.03 -0.09 -5.80
C GLY A 125 -1.67 -0.12 -4.31
N LEU A 126 -2.47 0.60 -3.52
CA LEU A 126 -2.27 0.75 -2.09
C LEU A 126 -2.96 -0.39 -1.31
N ILE A 127 -2.28 -0.91 -0.29
CA ILE A 127 -2.90 -1.77 0.71
C ILE A 127 -3.25 -0.93 1.93
N THR A 128 -4.49 -0.96 2.40
CA THR A 128 -4.94 -0.30 3.63
C THR A 128 -5.54 -1.33 4.59
N ALA A 129 -4.97 -1.41 5.80
CA ALA A 129 -5.44 -2.29 6.87
C ALA A 129 -5.74 -1.50 8.15
N GLU A 130 -6.97 -1.60 8.67
CA GLU A 130 -7.34 -0.85 9.88
C GLU A 130 -6.90 -1.54 11.19
N THR A 131 -7.04 -2.87 11.27
CA THR A 131 -6.76 -3.63 12.49
C THR A 131 -5.53 -4.51 12.35
N ARG A 132 -5.40 -5.19 11.21
CA ARG A 132 -4.28 -6.11 10.99
C ARG A 132 -3.91 -6.26 9.52
N LEU A 133 -2.63 -6.15 9.22
CA LEU A 133 -2.00 -6.54 7.95
C LEU A 133 -1.08 -7.74 8.17
N SER A 134 -1.23 -8.78 7.37
CA SER A 134 -0.25 -9.87 7.27
C SER A 134 0.07 -10.06 5.80
N ALA A 135 1.31 -9.78 5.42
CA ALA A 135 1.73 -9.84 4.03
C ALA A 135 2.99 -10.71 3.90
N THR A 136 2.88 -11.76 3.09
CA THR A 136 3.97 -12.70 2.80
C THR A 136 4.23 -12.72 1.31
N ASN A 137 5.48 -12.55 0.89
CA ASN A 137 5.93 -12.56 -0.51
C ASN A 137 5.03 -11.68 -1.41
N THR A 138 4.77 -10.44 -0.97
CA THR A 138 3.79 -9.56 -1.61
C THR A 138 4.46 -8.31 -2.15
N LEU A 139 4.21 -8.00 -3.42
CA LEU A 139 4.59 -6.73 -4.05
C LEU A 139 3.40 -5.77 -3.98
N CYS A 140 3.62 -4.53 -3.55
CA CYS A 140 2.60 -3.48 -3.62
C CYS A 140 3.17 -2.12 -4.04
N TYR A 141 2.31 -1.16 -4.38
CA TYR A 141 2.78 0.21 -4.59
C TYR A 141 3.29 0.83 -3.28
N SER A 142 2.47 0.74 -2.24
CA SER A 142 2.77 1.09 -0.85
C SER A 142 1.72 0.43 0.06
N PHE A 143 1.84 0.61 1.37
CA PHE A 143 0.81 0.19 2.32
C PHE A 143 0.59 1.22 3.43
N LYS A 144 -0.59 1.13 4.03
CA LYS A 144 -1.00 1.85 5.22
C LYS A 144 -1.59 0.87 6.21
N THR A 145 -1.07 0.87 7.43
CA THR A 145 -1.66 0.12 8.55
C THR A 145 -1.94 1.04 9.72
N TYR A 146 -3.08 0.85 10.36
CA TYR A 146 -3.44 1.53 11.60
C TYR A 146 -3.27 0.64 12.85
N GLY A 147 -3.32 -0.67 12.64
CA GLY A 147 -3.14 -1.67 13.69
C GLY A 147 -1.86 -2.47 13.47
N GLU A 148 -1.90 -3.75 13.81
CA GLU A 148 -0.72 -4.61 13.75
C GLU A 148 -0.34 -4.98 12.32
N ALA A 149 0.95 -4.99 11.99
CA ALA A 149 1.46 -5.48 10.72
C ALA A 149 2.55 -6.54 10.91
N THR A 150 2.46 -7.64 10.17
CA THR A 150 3.52 -8.65 10.06
C THR A 150 3.93 -8.76 8.59
N LEU A 151 5.21 -8.49 8.31
CA LEU A 151 5.74 -8.35 6.95
C LEU A 151 6.87 -9.36 6.72
N THR A 152 6.68 -10.23 5.72
CA THR A 152 7.65 -11.26 5.33
C THR A 152 7.83 -11.22 3.81
N GLY A 153 9.03 -10.97 3.30
CA GLY A 153 9.31 -10.88 1.86
C GLY A 153 8.44 -9.84 1.14
N VAL A 154 8.16 -8.70 1.78
CA VAL A 154 7.33 -7.65 1.20
C VAL A 154 8.18 -6.70 0.36
N SER A 155 7.68 -6.32 -0.81
CA SER A 155 8.32 -5.34 -1.67
C SER A 155 7.37 -4.18 -1.97
N THR A 156 7.85 -2.95 -1.88
CA THR A 156 7.12 -1.74 -2.24
C THR A 156 7.74 -1.05 -3.46
N VAL A 157 6.93 -0.31 -4.20
CA VAL A 157 7.42 0.57 -5.27
C VAL A 157 7.83 1.91 -4.67
N LEU A 158 6.97 2.49 -3.82
CA LEU A 158 7.25 3.73 -3.11
C LEU A 158 8.18 3.44 -1.92
N PRO A 159 9.26 4.24 -1.71
CA PRO A 159 10.15 4.13 -0.55
C PRO A 159 9.52 4.66 0.75
N GLN A 160 8.19 4.59 0.86
CA GLN A 160 7.43 5.14 1.98
C GLN A 160 6.14 4.35 2.19
N ALA A 161 5.81 4.10 3.45
CA ALA A 161 4.55 3.53 3.94
C ALA A 161 4.13 4.19 5.26
N ILE A 162 2.86 4.05 5.64
CA ILE A 162 2.32 4.56 6.92
C ILE A 162 2.04 3.39 7.86
N VAL A 163 2.54 3.47 9.08
CA VAL A 163 2.54 2.39 10.06
C VAL A 163 2.17 2.90 11.45
N GLU A 164 0.89 3.18 11.70
CA GLU A 164 0.47 3.79 12.98
C GLU A 164 0.43 2.81 14.16
N GLY A 165 0.32 1.51 13.88
CA GLY A 165 0.33 0.46 14.89
C GLY A 165 1.67 -0.26 14.98
N LYS A 166 1.71 -1.36 15.74
CA LYS A 166 2.91 -2.18 15.86
C LYS A 166 3.22 -2.86 14.52
N VAL A 167 4.47 -2.81 14.08
CA VAL A 167 4.97 -3.60 12.94
C VAL A 167 6.01 -4.60 13.40
N GLU A 168 5.99 -5.78 12.79
CA GLU A 168 6.97 -6.84 12.92
C GLU A 168 7.49 -7.19 11.53
N PHE A 169 8.81 -7.08 11.37
CA PHE A 169 9.51 -7.41 10.14
C PHE A 169 10.17 -8.78 10.31
N ASP A 170 9.63 -9.80 9.66
CA ASP A 170 10.35 -11.09 9.54
C ASP A 170 11.53 -10.95 8.58
N THR A 171 11.38 -10.06 7.60
CA THR A 171 12.44 -9.60 6.71
C THR A 171 12.25 -8.11 6.42
N PRO A 172 13.32 -7.35 6.12
CA PRO A 172 13.20 -5.98 5.65
C PRO A 172 12.29 -5.83 4.42
N VAL A 173 11.63 -4.69 4.28
CA VAL A 173 10.78 -4.36 3.12
C VAL A 173 11.66 -3.85 1.98
N THR A 174 11.66 -4.55 0.85
CA THR A 174 12.45 -4.17 -0.33
C THR A 174 11.78 -3.05 -1.12
N VAL A 175 12.53 -2.01 -1.53
CA VAL A 175 12.03 -0.97 -2.44
C VAL A 175 12.50 -1.26 -3.86
N THR A 176 11.56 -1.60 -4.73
CA THR A 176 11.81 -2.04 -6.12
C THR A 176 11.55 -0.96 -7.17
N GLY A 177 10.88 0.14 -6.79
CA GLY A 177 10.37 1.17 -7.72
C GLY A 177 11.35 2.27 -8.12
N LEU A 178 12.60 2.24 -7.66
CA LEU A 178 13.57 3.32 -7.90
C LEU A 178 14.24 3.26 -9.29
N GLY A 179 13.84 2.32 -10.16
CA GLY A 179 14.37 2.17 -11.52
C GLY A 179 15.72 1.47 -11.58
N GLN A 180 16.40 1.58 -12.74
CA GLN A 180 17.83 1.24 -12.87
C GLN A 180 18.64 2.30 -12.11
N LEU A 181 18.71 2.17 -10.78
CA LEU A 181 19.90 2.60 -10.11
C LEU A 181 21.02 1.67 -10.62
N ASP A 182 22.18 2.21 -10.98
CA ASP A 182 23.41 1.45 -11.28
C ASP A 182 23.90 0.76 -9.99
N ILE A 183 23.06 -0.12 -9.46
CA ILE A 183 23.30 -0.97 -8.31
C ILE A 183 23.18 -2.36 -8.89
N ASP A 184 24.21 -3.19 -8.68
CA ASP A 184 24.15 -4.60 -9.04
C ASP A 184 22.81 -5.18 -8.55
N GLU A 185 22.16 -6.02 -9.36
CA GLU A 185 20.82 -6.62 -9.11
C GLU A 185 20.64 -7.28 -7.72
N ALA A 186 21.70 -7.36 -6.92
CA ALA A 186 21.75 -7.93 -5.59
C ALA A 186 21.31 -6.98 -4.44
N ASP A 187 21.35 -5.66 -4.59
CA ASP A 187 21.14 -4.74 -3.44
C ASP A 187 20.04 -3.69 -3.70
N PHE A 188 18.80 -4.13 -3.87
CA PHE A 188 17.67 -3.20 -3.75
C PHE A 188 17.64 -2.62 -2.32
N PRO A 189 17.42 -1.31 -2.15
CA PRO A 189 17.37 -0.72 -0.82
C PRO A 189 16.21 -1.28 -0.02
N THR A 190 16.42 -1.46 1.28
CA THR A 190 15.45 -2.06 2.19
C THR A 190 15.10 -1.12 3.34
N MET A 191 13.84 -1.21 3.80
CA MET A 191 13.31 -0.53 4.98
C MET A 191 13.08 -1.52 6.12
N ASP A 192 13.54 -1.20 7.33
CA ASP A 192 13.32 -2.00 8.55
C ASP A 192 12.94 -1.11 9.76
N GLU A 193 13.16 -1.61 10.98
CA GLU A 193 12.83 -0.89 12.22
C GLU A 193 13.58 0.44 12.35
N ASP A 194 14.80 0.55 11.80
CA ASP A 194 15.61 1.76 11.87
C ASP A 194 15.08 2.86 10.92
N ASP A 195 14.22 2.50 9.96
CA ASP A 195 13.59 3.42 8.99
C ASP A 195 12.20 3.89 9.44
N LEU A 196 11.80 3.62 10.69
CA LEU A 196 10.57 4.12 11.29
C LEU A 196 10.77 5.52 11.89
N ILE A 197 9.91 6.46 11.48
CA ILE A 197 10.00 7.86 11.88
C ILE A 197 8.62 8.36 12.30
N GLU A 198 8.57 8.97 13.48
CA GLU A 198 7.38 9.66 13.96
C GLU A 198 7.39 11.13 13.49
N LEU A 199 6.36 11.53 12.74
CA LEU A 199 6.14 12.90 12.27
C LEU A 199 4.67 13.28 12.48
N HIS A 200 4.43 14.35 13.26
CA HIS A 200 3.10 14.93 13.45
C HIS A 200 2.01 13.91 13.81
N GLU A 201 2.27 13.08 14.82
CA GLU A 201 1.38 12.03 15.33
C GLU A 201 1.19 10.81 14.39
N SER A 202 1.91 10.77 13.27
CA SER A 202 1.93 9.63 12.36
C SER A 202 3.29 8.95 12.34
N THR A 203 3.30 7.62 12.28
CA THR A 203 4.52 6.84 12.10
C THR A 203 4.67 6.43 10.64
N TYR A 204 5.82 6.72 10.04
CA TYR A 204 6.17 6.42 8.66
C TYR A 204 7.32 5.43 8.61
N LEU A 205 7.20 4.42 7.75
CA LEU A 205 8.33 3.60 7.32
C LEU A 205 8.89 4.24 6.05
N THR A 206 10.10 4.79 6.06
CA THR A 206 10.59 5.56 4.91
C THR A 206 12.11 5.63 4.78
N LEU A 207 12.60 5.55 3.55
CA LEU A 207 14.01 5.80 3.22
C LEU A 207 14.37 7.28 3.08
N SER A 208 13.39 8.19 3.19
CA SER A 208 13.60 9.63 2.94
C SER A 208 14.82 10.23 3.67
N PRO A 209 15.09 9.96 4.96
CA PRO A 209 16.28 10.52 5.62
C PRO A 209 17.58 10.01 5.04
N ARG A 210 17.64 8.72 4.68
CA ARG A 210 18.83 8.08 4.11
C ARG A 210 19.10 8.59 2.69
N ILE A 211 18.04 8.78 1.90
CA ILE A 211 18.14 9.28 0.52
C ILE A 211 18.49 10.78 0.50
N LEU A 212 17.86 11.59 1.35
CA LEU A 212 18.07 13.04 1.39
C LEU A 212 19.25 13.46 2.28
N ASN A 213 19.88 12.51 2.98
CA ASN A 213 20.93 12.73 3.95
C ASN A 213 20.55 13.79 5.01
N LEU A 214 19.31 13.68 5.53
CA LEU A 214 18.74 14.67 6.44
C LEU A 214 19.54 14.80 7.74
N GLU A 215 20.25 13.76 8.15
CA GLU A 215 21.19 13.80 9.28
C GLU A 215 22.29 14.83 9.05
N VAL A 216 23.00 14.75 7.91
CA VAL A 216 24.02 15.74 7.54
C VAL A 216 23.44 17.15 7.40
N VAL A 217 22.22 17.29 6.88
CA VAL A 217 21.55 18.60 6.80
C VAL A 217 21.22 19.14 8.19
N THR A 218 20.77 18.27 9.11
CA THR A 218 20.38 18.64 10.48
C THR A 218 21.60 19.01 11.31
N ASP A 219 22.66 18.19 11.29
CA ASP A 219 23.94 18.49 11.95
C ASP A 219 24.48 19.85 11.51
N ARG A 220 24.39 20.13 10.21
CA ARG A 220 24.82 21.41 9.66
C ARG A 220 23.96 22.58 10.12
N LEU A 221 22.65 22.38 10.26
CA LEU A 221 21.74 23.41 10.80
C LEU A 221 22.00 23.68 12.28
N GLU A 222 22.29 22.66 13.09
CA GLU A 222 22.67 22.82 14.49
C GLU A 222 24.01 23.56 14.63
N GLU A 223 25.00 23.21 13.81
CA GLU A 223 26.28 23.92 13.76
C GLU A 223 26.11 25.40 13.41
N LEU A 224 25.24 25.70 12.42
CA LEU A 224 24.87 27.05 12.03
C LEU A 224 24.17 27.81 13.15
N GLU A 225 23.20 27.19 13.82
CA GLU A 225 22.47 27.81 14.93
C GLU A 225 23.39 28.15 16.10
N LEU A 226 24.24 27.21 16.52
CA LEU A 226 25.20 27.42 17.61
C LEU A 226 26.15 28.58 17.29
N THR A 227 26.61 28.67 16.05
CA THR A 227 27.50 29.73 15.60
C THR A 227 26.81 31.09 15.60
N LEU A 228 25.56 31.17 15.12
CA LEU A 228 24.78 32.40 15.15
C LEU A 228 24.40 32.82 16.58
N GLN A 229 24.06 31.88 17.45
CA GLN A 229 23.78 32.17 18.86
C GLN A 229 25.00 32.77 19.57
N LYS A 230 26.22 32.28 19.31
CA LYS A 230 27.46 32.88 19.84
C LYS A 230 27.62 34.34 19.40
N VAL A 231 27.33 34.65 18.13
CA VAL A 231 27.38 36.02 17.61
C VAL A 231 26.33 36.91 18.29
N VAL A 232 25.09 36.43 18.42
CA VAL A 232 23.98 37.19 19.00
C VAL A 232 24.17 37.44 20.50
N THR A 233 24.80 36.51 21.22
CA THR A 233 25.04 36.60 22.66
C THR A 233 26.36 37.28 23.03
N ALA A 234 27.24 37.54 22.05
CA ALA A 234 28.51 38.22 22.27
C ALA A 234 28.29 39.68 22.72
N THR A 235 28.85 40.03 23.88
CA THR A 235 28.77 41.39 24.45
C THR A 235 29.95 42.28 24.05
N SER A 236 30.97 41.72 23.41
CA SER A 236 32.16 42.43 22.95
C SER A 236 32.77 41.77 21.71
N GLY A 237 33.60 42.51 20.96
CA GLY A 237 34.29 41.98 19.77
C GLY A 237 35.31 40.88 20.07
N VAL A 238 35.67 40.67 21.34
CA VAL A 238 36.54 39.55 21.77
C VAL A 238 35.73 38.27 21.95
N ASP A 239 34.42 38.38 22.23
CA ASP A 239 33.50 37.26 22.43
C ASP A 239 32.83 36.82 21.11
N THR A 240 33.07 37.56 20.02
CA THR A 240 32.49 37.26 18.71
C THR A 240 33.41 36.27 17.98
N PRO A 241 32.87 35.16 17.42
CA PRO A 241 33.64 34.24 16.57
C PRO A 241 34.32 34.98 15.40
N ALA A 242 35.47 34.49 14.96
CA ALA A 242 36.19 35.12 13.86
C ALA A 242 35.36 35.09 12.57
N ALA A 243 35.44 36.14 11.75
CA ALA A 243 34.66 36.24 10.52
C ALA A 243 34.87 35.03 9.58
N GLY A 244 36.11 34.53 9.48
CA GLY A 244 36.41 33.33 8.69
C GLY A 244 35.77 32.05 9.24
N GLU A 245 35.58 31.93 10.55
CA GLU A 245 34.85 30.81 11.16
C GLU A 245 33.37 30.87 10.78
N ILE A 246 32.75 32.06 10.90
CA ILE A 246 31.35 32.29 10.54
C ILE A 246 31.09 32.03 9.05
N LEU A 247 31.97 32.51 8.18
CA LEU A 247 31.85 32.37 6.72
C LEU A 247 32.01 30.92 6.27
N ASN A 248 32.94 30.18 6.88
CA ASN A 248 33.11 28.75 6.63
C ASN A 248 31.86 27.96 7.05
N THR A 249 31.31 28.22 8.24
CA THR A 249 30.09 27.54 8.70
C THR A 249 28.88 27.89 7.80
N LEU A 250 28.79 29.13 7.31
CA LEU A 250 27.77 29.55 6.32
C LEU A 250 27.99 28.99 4.91
N GLY A 251 29.14 28.36 4.63
CA GLY A 251 29.47 27.84 3.30
C GLY A 251 29.67 28.93 2.25
N VAL A 252 30.06 30.13 2.66
CA VAL A 252 30.33 31.25 1.76
C VAL A 252 31.79 31.16 1.31
N SER A 253 32.03 31.11 0.00
CA SER A 253 33.39 31.15 -0.53
C SER A 253 34.03 32.52 -0.34
N ASP A 254 35.34 32.56 -0.12
CA ASP A 254 36.12 33.79 0.11
C ASP A 254 35.91 34.86 -0.99
N ASP A 255 35.55 34.44 -2.20
CA ASP A 255 35.26 35.31 -3.36
C ASP A 255 34.06 36.26 -3.16
N HIS A 256 33.21 35.99 -2.16
CA HIS A 256 32.01 36.78 -1.86
C HIS A 256 32.17 37.70 -0.64
N VAL A 257 33.36 37.71 -0.02
CA VAL A 257 33.65 38.50 1.16
C VAL A 257 34.25 39.85 0.71
N PRO A 258 33.69 41.00 1.13
CA PRO A 258 34.31 42.28 0.82
C PRO A 258 35.70 42.37 1.44
N ASP A 259 36.68 42.90 0.70
CA ASP A 259 38.00 43.25 1.23
C ASP A 259 37.84 44.35 2.29
N ILE A 260 37.69 43.96 3.55
CA ILE A 260 37.67 44.91 4.66
C ILE A 260 39.12 45.17 5.07
N ILE A 261 39.56 46.42 4.88
CA ILE A 261 40.83 47.00 5.37
C ILE A 261 40.81 47.08 6.89
#